data_AF-A0A1M6Q0X4-F1
#
_entry.id   AF-A0A1M6Q0X4-F1
#
_cell.length_a   1.000
_cell.length_b   1.000
_cell.length_c   1.000
_cell.angle_alpha   90.00
_cell.angle_beta   90.00
_cell.angle_gamma   90.00
#
_symmetry.space_group_name_H-M   'P 1'
#
loop_
_entity.id
_entity.type
_entity.pdbx_description
1 polymer ?
#
loop_
_entity_poly.entity_id
_entity_poly.type
_entity_poly.pdbx_seq_one_letter_code
_entity_poly.pdbx_strand_id
1 'polypeptide(L)'
;MSMMIMGIVMMGCSTDEGGEPEAKDPIASFQAAVDEVDFFEVSFTNFSQNATTYTWDFGDETGTSTEENPVYTYTAGGKYTVTLTAANDAGVEAEFSSELTIKDPDAQLTLLAGTTSKTWKLLRDGASLGIGPDEATWYSWWAMVNDGSRNCLYDDEFIFSRDGQFEYNGNGTFWGEADYYADSDKADLNETCFEESVANMTVDGVDYSSWMSSDTHSYEYNSTEGSITLTGSGAWMGLYKLGTTEYNIKGVVPPASTSFSATLMDGEESGVDTLHVGFQYDGQYWKAIYVSYENPADEPDLLTEAPVFGEDLADISPATMSHSFASATDFVELGAIAGNSLITVGADDPADASAAKVGQFDRVAEDYQEAQLMTSPDAKDIQFDNLTTISLEVYLPSSNDYSTTLTKVVELGIADQSATQEWWNAIYKYTSDELELDTWVTLTYQIDTPTAAPAEGTSPKDRTDLDMFYINIGGAGHSVAGTFYVRNLKFE
;
A
#
# COMPACT_ATOMS: atom_id res chain seq x y z
N MET A 1 -94.54 66.09 -53.83
CA MET A 1 -95.18 64.87 -54.37
C MET A 1 -94.18 63.74 -54.21
N SER A 2 -94.65 62.59 -53.73
CA SER A 2 -93.90 61.40 -53.28
C SER A 2 -93.10 61.53 -51.97
N MET A 3 -93.09 60.62 -50.99
CA MET A 3 -93.90 59.49 -50.49
C MET A 3 -92.89 58.52 -49.86
N MET A 4 -93.17 58.08 -48.61
CA MET A 4 -92.55 56.94 -47.89
C MET A 4 -91.04 57.08 -47.51
N ILE A 5 -90.45 56.37 -46.55
CA ILE A 5 -90.77 55.71 -45.25
C ILE A 5 -89.37 55.34 -44.68
N MET A 6 -89.16 55.56 -43.37
CA MET A 6 -88.34 54.76 -42.42
C MET A 6 -86.86 54.42 -42.72
N GLY A 7 -86.01 54.75 -41.74
CA GLY A 7 -84.65 54.21 -41.62
C GLY A 7 -83.92 54.84 -40.43
N ILE A 8 -84.13 54.28 -39.25
CA ILE A 8 -83.38 54.56 -38.01
C ILE A 8 -81.91 54.24 -38.26
N VAL A 9 -81.00 55.20 -38.05
CA VAL A 9 -79.56 54.93 -37.96
C VAL A 9 -79.23 54.76 -36.47
N MET A 10 -79.26 53.52 -35.99
CA MET A 10 -78.66 53.16 -34.71
C MET A 10 -77.18 52.89 -34.92
N MET A 11 -76.36 53.48 -34.05
CA MET A 11 -74.96 53.14 -33.84
C MET A 11 -74.83 51.63 -33.62
N GLY A 12 -74.17 50.93 -34.54
CA GLY A 12 -73.65 49.60 -34.30
C GLY A 12 -72.21 49.74 -33.82
N CYS A 13 -71.96 49.46 -32.54
CA CYS A 13 -70.62 49.16 -32.06
C CYS A 13 -70.11 47.95 -32.84
N SER A 14 -69.10 48.13 -33.68
CA SER A 14 -68.19 47.05 -34.03
C SER A 14 -67.48 46.66 -32.73
N THR A 15 -67.82 45.50 -32.20
CA THR A 15 -67.03 44.81 -31.19
C THR A 15 -65.59 44.74 -31.69
N ASP A 16 -64.70 45.41 -30.95
CA ASP A 16 -63.26 45.17 -31.01
C ASP A 16 -63.08 43.67 -30.77
N GLU A 17 -62.67 42.93 -31.80
CA GLU A 17 -62.15 41.58 -31.62
C GLU A 17 -60.84 41.75 -30.85
N GLY A 18 -60.94 41.60 -29.53
CA GLY A 18 -59.77 41.44 -28.67
C GLY A 18 -58.98 40.25 -29.19
N GLY A 19 -57.86 40.52 -29.85
CA GLY A 19 -56.85 39.50 -30.12
C GLY A 19 -56.49 38.82 -28.81
N GLU A 20 -56.50 37.49 -28.83
CA GLU A 20 -55.94 36.68 -27.75
C GLU A 20 -54.58 37.28 -27.36
N PRO A 21 -54.30 37.52 -26.07
CA PRO A 21 -53.00 38.01 -25.67
C PRO A 21 -51.95 37.01 -26.16
N GLU A 22 -50.99 37.50 -26.95
CA GLU A 22 -49.90 36.69 -27.48
C GLU A 22 -49.19 35.97 -26.32
N ALA A 23 -49.12 34.64 -26.40
CA ALA A 23 -48.56 33.81 -25.34
C ALA A 23 -47.09 34.20 -25.13
N LYS A 24 -46.69 34.44 -23.88
CA LYS A 24 -45.28 34.73 -23.57
C LYS A 24 -44.45 33.47 -23.74
N ASP A 25 -43.25 33.63 -24.30
CA ASP A 25 -42.29 32.54 -24.39
C ASP A 25 -41.92 32.01 -23.00
N PRO A 26 -41.79 30.68 -22.85
CA PRO A 26 -41.35 30.08 -21.60
C PRO A 26 -39.90 30.43 -21.30
N ILE A 27 -39.55 30.43 -20.01
CA ILE A 27 -38.18 30.47 -19.52
C ILE A 27 -38.00 29.25 -18.65
N ALA A 28 -37.11 28.33 -19.02
CA ALA A 28 -36.77 27.17 -18.20
C ALA A 28 -35.75 27.54 -17.12
N SER A 29 -35.95 27.06 -15.90
CA SER A 29 -35.01 27.22 -14.79
C SER A 29 -35.34 26.24 -13.67
N PHE A 30 -34.33 25.72 -12.99
CA PHE A 30 -34.53 24.89 -11.80
C PHE A 30 -33.38 25.03 -10.79
N GLN A 31 -33.58 24.45 -9.61
CA GLN A 31 -32.52 24.12 -8.65
C GLN A 31 -32.62 22.65 -8.26
N ALA A 32 -31.50 22.04 -7.91
CA ALA A 32 -31.41 20.69 -7.40
C ALA A 32 -30.82 20.70 -5.98
N ALA A 33 -31.33 19.84 -5.09
CA ALA A 33 -30.82 19.65 -3.75
C ALA A 33 -30.66 18.15 -3.48
N VAL A 34 -29.41 17.73 -3.21
CA VAL A 34 -29.04 16.38 -2.81
C VAL A 34 -29.46 16.17 -1.36
N ASP A 35 -30.07 15.03 -1.04
CA ASP A 35 -30.45 14.68 0.32
C ASP A 35 -29.20 14.45 1.21
N GLU A 36 -29.28 14.85 2.47
CA GLU A 36 -28.15 14.78 3.40
C GLU A 36 -27.92 13.37 3.97
N VAL A 37 -28.91 12.49 3.90
CA VAL A 37 -28.87 11.12 4.44
C VAL A 37 -28.71 10.10 3.32
N ASP A 38 -29.49 10.23 2.25
CA ASP A 38 -29.36 9.43 1.04
C ASP A 38 -28.86 10.30 -0.11
N PHE A 39 -27.55 10.43 -0.24
CA PHE A 39 -26.94 11.29 -1.25
C PHE A 39 -27.25 10.88 -2.70
N PHE A 40 -27.88 9.72 -2.93
CA PHE A 40 -28.41 9.36 -4.25
C PHE A 40 -29.76 10.00 -4.55
N GLU A 41 -30.54 10.39 -3.54
CA GLU A 41 -31.83 11.07 -3.71
C GLU A 41 -31.63 12.57 -3.92
N VAL A 42 -32.28 13.10 -4.96
CA VAL A 42 -32.19 14.51 -5.34
C VAL A 42 -33.58 15.08 -5.58
N SER A 43 -33.86 16.19 -4.91
CA SER A 43 -35.08 16.96 -5.11
C SER A 43 -34.86 18.09 -6.11
N PHE A 44 -35.75 18.21 -7.09
CA PHE A 44 -35.70 19.25 -8.12
C PHE A 44 -36.84 20.25 -7.91
N THR A 45 -36.49 21.53 -7.81
CA THR A 45 -37.47 22.63 -7.72
C THR A 45 -37.47 23.43 -9.00
N ASN A 46 -38.63 23.49 -9.65
CA ASN A 46 -38.83 24.21 -10.89
C ASN A 46 -39.14 25.70 -10.64
N PHE A 47 -38.41 26.56 -11.35
CA PHE A 47 -38.58 28.02 -11.35
C PHE A 47 -38.93 28.57 -12.73
N SER A 48 -39.40 27.70 -13.63
CA SER A 48 -39.76 28.07 -14.99
C SER A 48 -40.92 29.07 -15.02
N GLN A 49 -40.90 29.97 -15.99
CA GLN A 49 -41.91 30.99 -16.16
C GLN A 49 -42.64 30.79 -17.50
N ASN A 50 -43.92 31.18 -17.55
CA ASN A 50 -44.79 31.08 -18.73
C ASN A 50 -44.88 29.68 -19.36
N ALA A 51 -44.72 28.60 -18.57
CA ALA A 51 -44.86 27.22 -19.00
C ALA A 51 -46.01 26.52 -18.26
N THR A 52 -46.57 25.48 -18.87
CA THR A 52 -47.68 24.67 -18.33
C THR A 52 -47.35 23.17 -18.30
N THR A 53 -46.28 22.75 -18.99
CA THR A 53 -45.80 21.36 -19.00
C THR A 53 -44.28 21.31 -18.88
N TYR A 54 -43.78 20.21 -18.31
CA TYR A 54 -42.38 20.02 -17.97
C TYR A 54 -41.93 18.62 -18.35
N THR A 55 -40.71 18.51 -18.86
CA THR A 55 -40.04 17.23 -19.12
C THR A 55 -38.61 17.31 -18.60
N TRP A 56 -38.26 16.37 -17.75
CA TRP A 56 -36.95 16.24 -17.14
C TRP A 56 -36.19 15.08 -17.78
N ASP A 57 -34.91 15.31 -18.05
CA ASP A 57 -33.89 14.30 -18.30
C ASP A 57 -32.84 14.44 -17.20
N PHE A 58 -32.62 13.39 -16.42
CA PHE A 58 -31.68 13.43 -15.31
C PHE A 58 -30.22 13.18 -15.73
N GLY A 59 -29.97 12.93 -17.02
CA GLY A 59 -28.62 12.83 -17.57
C GLY A 59 -27.89 11.52 -17.26
N ASP A 60 -28.59 10.50 -16.75
CA ASP A 60 -28.07 9.16 -16.49
C ASP A 60 -28.54 8.12 -17.55
N GLU A 61 -29.12 8.60 -18.65
CA GLU A 61 -29.69 7.83 -19.76
C GLU A 61 -30.93 6.98 -19.42
N THR A 62 -31.39 6.96 -18.17
CA THR A 62 -32.47 6.07 -17.73
C THR A 62 -33.69 6.82 -17.18
N GLY A 63 -33.48 7.89 -16.43
CA GLY A 63 -34.53 8.60 -15.71
C GLY A 63 -35.09 9.79 -16.47
N THR A 64 -36.41 9.82 -16.63
CA THR A 64 -37.15 11.03 -17.04
C THR A 64 -38.36 11.25 -16.15
N SER A 65 -38.85 12.48 -16.08
CA SER A 65 -40.08 12.82 -15.34
C SER A 65 -40.88 13.91 -16.04
N THR A 66 -42.20 13.93 -15.82
CA THR A 66 -43.08 15.03 -16.24
C THR A 66 -43.68 15.78 -15.06
N GLU A 67 -43.24 15.48 -13.84
CA GLU A 67 -43.68 16.19 -12.65
C GLU A 67 -43.11 17.62 -12.63
N GLU A 68 -43.84 18.54 -12.00
CA GLU A 68 -43.36 19.91 -11.87
C GLU A 68 -42.13 20.01 -10.96
N ASN A 69 -42.09 19.24 -9.87
CA ASN A 69 -40.97 19.20 -8.92
C ASN A 69 -40.65 17.73 -8.57
N PRO A 70 -39.89 17.00 -9.41
CA PRO A 70 -39.62 15.59 -9.18
C PRO A 70 -38.61 15.36 -8.05
N VAL A 71 -38.69 14.19 -7.45
CA VAL A 71 -37.60 13.59 -6.66
C VAL A 71 -37.06 12.40 -7.46
N TYR A 72 -35.74 12.33 -7.62
CA TYR A 72 -35.08 11.28 -8.39
C TYR A 72 -33.92 10.66 -7.61
N THR A 73 -33.81 9.34 -7.66
CA THR A 73 -32.74 8.58 -7.01
C THR A 73 -31.78 8.05 -8.07
N TYR A 74 -30.52 8.49 -8.02
CA TYR A 74 -29.47 7.97 -8.89
C TYR A 74 -29.02 6.57 -8.44
N THR A 75 -28.53 5.78 -9.38
CA THR A 75 -28.04 4.42 -9.08
C THR A 75 -26.55 4.36 -8.74
N ALA A 76 -25.80 5.42 -9.07
CA ALA A 76 -24.37 5.53 -8.85
C ALA A 76 -23.96 6.99 -8.57
N GLY A 77 -22.78 7.17 -7.99
CA GLY A 77 -22.15 8.48 -7.89
C GLY A 77 -21.59 8.89 -9.26
N GLY A 78 -21.50 10.19 -9.52
CA GLY A 78 -21.03 10.68 -10.80
C GLY A 78 -21.37 12.13 -11.09
N LYS A 79 -21.07 12.54 -12.32
CA LYS A 79 -21.45 13.84 -12.86
C LYS A 79 -22.57 13.65 -13.88
N TYR A 80 -23.67 14.35 -13.67
CA TYR A 80 -24.86 14.27 -14.49
C TYR A 80 -25.22 15.64 -15.06
N THR A 81 -25.65 15.69 -16.31
CA THR A 81 -26.20 16.92 -16.91
C THR A 81 -27.72 16.84 -16.90
N VAL A 82 -28.34 17.45 -15.89
CA VAL A 82 -29.79 17.46 -15.76
C VAL A 82 -30.37 18.53 -16.66
N THR A 83 -31.39 18.18 -17.44
CA THR A 83 -32.04 19.07 -18.41
C THR A 83 -33.55 19.15 -18.14
N LEU A 84 -34.06 20.37 -18.04
CA LEU A 84 -35.49 20.67 -17.96
C LEU A 84 -35.94 21.32 -19.27
N THR A 85 -36.91 20.70 -19.94
CA THR A 85 -37.69 21.30 -21.02
C THR A 85 -39.03 21.78 -20.49
N ALA A 86 -39.30 23.08 -20.59
CA ALA A 86 -40.54 23.71 -20.15
C ALA A 86 -41.32 24.22 -21.38
N ALA A 87 -42.58 23.80 -21.53
CA ALA A 87 -43.42 24.17 -22.67
C ALA A 87 -44.72 24.86 -22.26
N ASN A 88 -45.20 25.78 -23.08
CA ASN A 88 -46.50 26.45 -22.91
C ASN A 88 -47.61 25.82 -23.75
N ASP A 89 -48.87 26.25 -23.57
CA ASP A 89 -50.03 25.70 -24.28
C ASP A 89 -50.01 25.96 -25.80
N ALA A 90 -49.16 26.88 -26.27
CA ALA A 90 -48.95 27.16 -27.68
C ALA A 90 -47.89 26.24 -28.32
N GLY A 91 -47.25 25.37 -27.54
CA GLY A 91 -46.19 24.46 -27.99
C GLY A 91 -44.82 25.13 -28.16
N VAL A 92 -44.61 26.31 -27.56
CA VAL A 92 -43.27 26.93 -27.49
C VAL A 92 -42.53 26.30 -26.31
N GLU A 93 -41.26 25.96 -26.52
CA GLU A 93 -40.40 25.28 -25.55
C GLU A 93 -39.17 26.13 -25.20
N ALA A 94 -38.71 25.99 -23.96
CA ALA A 94 -37.41 26.48 -23.50
C ALA A 94 -36.71 25.36 -22.73
N GLU A 95 -35.39 25.33 -22.82
CA GLU A 95 -34.54 24.32 -22.19
C GLU A 95 -33.54 24.99 -21.25
N PHE A 96 -33.27 24.33 -20.12
CA PHE A 96 -32.20 24.70 -19.20
C PHE A 96 -31.49 23.45 -18.69
N SER A 97 -30.16 23.44 -18.73
CA SER A 97 -29.33 22.35 -18.24
C SER A 97 -28.37 22.81 -17.15
N SER A 98 -28.12 21.95 -16.16
CA SER A 98 -27.14 22.18 -15.09
C SER A 98 -26.36 20.90 -14.78
N GLU A 99 -25.06 21.04 -14.49
CA GLU A 99 -24.24 19.94 -13.98
C GLU A 99 -24.59 19.67 -12.49
N LEU A 100 -24.74 18.40 -12.15
CA LEU A 100 -24.96 17.89 -10.80
C LEU A 100 -23.89 16.83 -10.51
N THR A 101 -23.24 16.94 -9.36
CA THR A 101 -22.28 15.91 -8.89
C THR A 101 -22.90 15.17 -7.71
N ILE A 102 -23.08 13.86 -7.87
CA ILE A 102 -23.46 12.94 -6.81
C ILE A 102 -22.19 12.30 -6.27
N LYS A 103 -21.85 12.61 -5.03
CA LYS A 103 -20.69 12.07 -4.34
C LYS A 103 -21.08 11.74 -2.91
N ASP A 104 -20.68 10.57 -2.44
CA ASP A 104 -20.80 10.19 -1.04
C ASP A 104 -20.10 11.25 -0.17
N PRO A 105 -20.83 12.00 0.69
CA PRO A 105 -20.22 12.97 1.59
C PRO A 105 -19.24 12.30 2.57
N ASP A 106 -19.43 11.00 2.81
CA ASP A 106 -18.67 10.17 3.72
C ASP A 106 -17.80 9.15 2.98
N ALA A 107 -17.41 9.41 1.73
CA ALA A 107 -16.63 8.48 0.90
C ALA A 107 -15.40 7.90 1.63
N GLN A 108 -14.71 8.71 2.43
CA GLN A 108 -13.55 8.27 3.22
C GLN A 108 -13.95 7.36 4.39
N LEU A 109 -15.09 7.62 5.05
CA LEU A 109 -15.65 6.71 6.05
C LEU A 109 -16.14 5.41 5.38
N THR A 110 -16.64 5.46 4.16
CA THR A 110 -17.02 4.28 3.37
C THR A 110 -15.78 3.45 3.02
N LEU A 111 -14.66 4.13 2.71
CA LEU A 111 -13.40 3.46 2.51
C LEU A 111 -12.87 2.82 3.79
N LEU A 112 -13.03 3.45 4.97
CA LEU A 112 -12.61 2.91 6.27
C LEU A 112 -13.49 1.75 6.77
N ALA A 113 -14.80 1.91 6.72
CA ALA A 113 -15.77 1.07 7.44
C ALA A 113 -16.79 0.37 6.53
N GLY A 114 -16.69 0.53 5.21
CA GLY A 114 -17.64 -0.02 4.25
C GLY A 114 -19.05 0.56 4.42
N THR A 115 -20.03 -0.10 3.81
CA THR A 115 -21.46 0.22 3.97
C THR A 115 -22.06 -0.33 5.27
N THR A 116 -21.37 -1.25 5.93
CA THR A 116 -21.81 -1.89 7.19
C THR A 116 -20.63 -2.06 8.13
N SER A 117 -19.63 -2.81 7.69
CA SER A 117 -18.34 -2.93 8.35
C SER A 117 -17.27 -3.26 7.31
N LYS A 118 -16.01 -3.06 7.70
CA LYS A 118 -14.85 -3.44 6.91
C LYS A 118 -13.74 -3.98 7.80
N THR A 119 -13.15 -5.07 7.35
CA THR A 119 -12.06 -5.75 8.04
C THR A 119 -10.73 -5.36 7.43
N TRP A 120 -9.76 -5.09 8.29
CA TRP A 120 -8.39 -4.73 7.96
C TRP A 120 -7.44 -5.73 8.60
N LYS A 121 -6.45 -6.20 7.85
CA LYS A 121 -5.39 -7.10 8.31
C LYS A 121 -4.02 -6.54 7.94
N LEU A 122 -2.96 -6.94 8.62
CA LEU A 122 -1.61 -6.49 8.26
C LEU A 122 -1.24 -6.94 6.83
N LEU A 123 -0.56 -6.05 6.09
CA LEU A 123 -0.04 -6.33 4.77
C LEU A 123 0.89 -7.55 4.78
N ARG A 124 0.61 -8.58 3.98
CA ARG A 124 1.46 -9.79 3.91
C ARG A 124 2.57 -9.72 2.86
N ASP A 125 2.46 -8.82 1.89
CA ASP A 125 3.44 -8.65 0.82
C ASP A 125 4.29 -7.39 1.08
N GLY A 126 5.47 -7.59 1.67
CA GLY A 126 6.41 -6.51 2.03
C GLY A 126 6.38 -6.11 3.51
N ALA A 127 6.94 -4.93 3.80
CA ALA A 127 7.00 -4.39 5.16
C ALA A 127 5.61 -3.96 5.64
N SER A 128 5.16 -4.55 6.74
CA SER A 128 3.79 -4.37 7.26
C SER A 128 3.74 -3.44 8.46
N LEU A 129 4.75 -3.45 9.32
CA LEU A 129 4.84 -2.64 10.52
C LEU A 129 6.29 -2.30 10.80
N GLY A 130 6.62 -1.07 11.17
CA GLY A 130 8.00 -0.67 11.28
C GLY A 130 8.20 0.61 12.06
N ILE A 131 9.48 0.92 12.27
CA ILE A 131 9.95 2.10 12.98
C ILE A 131 11.07 2.84 12.22
N GLY A 132 10.98 4.17 12.24
CA GLY A 132 11.94 5.07 11.60
C GLY A 132 11.89 6.48 12.16
N PRO A 133 12.69 7.41 11.62
CA PRO A 133 12.76 8.78 12.11
C PRO A 133 11.54 9.64 11.73
N ASP A 134 10.83 9.28 10.66
CA ASP A 134 9.65 9.99 10.16
C ASP A 134 8.74 9.09 9.30
N GLU A 135 7.65 9.66 8.80
CA GLU A 135 6.66 8.98 7.96
C GLU A 135 7.22 8.47 6.62
N ALA A 136 8.22 9.14 6.06
CA ALA A 136 8.78 8.77 4.76
C ALA A 136 9.75 7.58 4.88
N THR A 137 10.43 7.45 6.02
CA THR A 137 11.47 6.44 6.28
C THR A 137 11.12 5.54 7.47
N TRP A 138 9.82 5.36 7.70
CA TRP A 138 9.21 4.68 8.85
C TRP A 138 9.66 3.23 9.09
N TYR A 139 10.39 2.59 8.20
CA TYR A 139 10.84 1.19 8.31
C TYR A 139 12.37 1.07 8.45
N SER A 140 13.10 2.19 8.46
CA SER A 140 14.57 2.21 8.29
C SER A 140 15.35 1.63 9.46
N TRP A 141 14.77 1.55 10.66
CA TRP A 141 15.46 1.00 11.83
C TRP A 141 15.05 -0.43 12.13
N TRP A 142 13.78 -0.76 11.88
CA TRP A 142 13.25 -2.12 12.00
C TRP A 142 11.90 -2.20 11.28
N ALA A 143 11.62 -3.35 10.68
CA ALA A 143 10.34 -3.65 10.04
C ALA A 143 9.95 -5.11 10.25
N MET A 144 8.65 -5.35 10.21
CA MET A 144 8.02 -6.65 10.24
C MET A 144 7.59 -7.03 8.83
N VAL A 145 7.82 -8.29 8.47
CA VAL A 145 7.40 -8.91 7.21
C VAL A 145 6.69 -10.24 7.53
N ASN A 146 5.87 -10.74 6.62
CA ASN A 146 5.18 -12.03 6.78
C ASN A 146 6.18 -13.15 6.52
N ASP A 147 7.06 -13.42 7.48
CA ASP A 147 8.11 -14.44 7.41
C ASP A 147 7.80 -15.69 8.23
N GLY A 148 6.63 -15.75 8.89
CA GLY A 148 6.23 -16.84 9.77
C GLY A 148 6.72 -16.76 11.21
N SER A 149 7.59 -15.80 11.56
CA SER A 149 8.07 -15.62 12.94
C SER A 149 7.00 -15.07 13.89
N ARG A 150 6.06 -14.26 13.37
CA ARG A 150 4.97 -13.60 14.12
C ARG A 150 3.62 -13.82 13.45
N ASN A 151 3.37 -15.06 13.03
CA ASN A 151 2.22 -15.43 12.19
C ASN A 151 0.85 -14.97 12.75
N CYS A 152 0.61 -15.07 14.07
CA CYS A 152 -0.65 -14.66 14.69
C CYS A 152 -0.98 -13.18 14.45
N LEU A 153 0.01 -12.27 14.45
CA LEU A 153 -0.23 -10.85 14.19
C LEU A 153 -0.76 -10.58 12.78
N TYR A 154 -0.42 -11.43 11.81
CA TYR A 154 -0.93 -11.36 10.44
C TYR A 154 -2.29 -12.05 10.24
N ASP A 155 -2.76 -12.73 11.27
CA ASP A 155 -4.10 -13.32 11.34
C ASP A 155 -5.10 -12.39 12.04
N ASP A 156 -4.61 -11.45 12.86
CA ASP A 156 -5.41 -10.44 13.54
C ASP A 156 -6.27 -9.60 12.58
N GLU A 157 -7.51 -9.34 13.01
CA GLU A 157 -8.50 -8.57 12.27
C GLU A 157 -8.89 -7.29 13.04
N PHE A 158 -8.90 -6.17 12.32
CA PHE A 158 -9.30 -4.86 12.81
C PHE A 158 -10.56 -4.42 12.06
N ILE A 159 -11.68 -4.36 12.74
CA ILE A 159 -13.00 -4.22 12.12
C ILE A 159 -13.59 -2.85 12.48
N PHE A 160 -13.81 -2.02 11.47
CA PHE A 160 -14.50 -0.74 11.61
C PHE A 160 -15.93 -0.88 11.11
N SER A 161 -16.90 -0.54 11.96
CA SER A 161 -18.33 -0.57 11.63
C SER A 161 -18.88 0.82 11.35
N ARG A 162 -19.86 0.92 10.46
CA ARG A 162 -20.43 2.20 10.01
C ARG A 162 -21.13 2.98 11.14
N ASP A 163 -21.53 2.31 12.21
CA ASP A 163 -22.14 2.88 13.41
C ASP A 163 -21.11 3.41 14.44
N GLY A 164 -19.83 3.44 14.09
CA GLY A 164 -18.75 3.96 14.93
C GLY A 164 -18.18 2.92 15.91
N GLN A 165 -18.51 1.63 15.77
CA GLN A 165 -17.90 0.57 16.56
C GLN A 165 -16.56 0.11 15.95
N PHE A 166 -15.59 -0.19 16.82
CA PHE A 166 -14.30 -0.78 16.50
C PHE A 166 -14.15 -2.11 17.23
N GLU A 167 -13.77 -3.16 16.52
CA GLU A 167 -13.53 -4.49 17.08
C GLU A 167 -12.14 -4.98 16.69
N TYR A 168 -11.44 -5.55 17.65
CA TYR A 168 -10.19 -6.27 17.46
C TYR A 168 -10.46 -7.76 17.67
N ASN A 169 -10.12 -8.57 16.67
CA ASN A 169 -10.26 -10.02 16.71
C ASN A 169 -8.89 -10.68 16.44
N GLY A 170 -8.25 -11.19 17.49
CA GLY A 170 -6.96 -11.90 17.40
C GLY A 170 -7.09 -13.40 17.11
N ASN A 171 -8.29 -13.85 16.70
CA ASN A 171 -8.60 -15.26 16.40
C ASN A 171 -8.23 -16.25 17.51
N GLY A 172 -8.32 -15.80 18.77
CA GLY A 172 -7.99 -16.60 19.95
C GLY A 172 -6.49 -16.79 20.20
N THR A 173 -5.65 -16.04 19.51
CA THR A 173 -4.19 -16.05 19.71
C THR A 173 -3.67 -14.68 20.11
N PHE A 174 -2.49 -14.66 20.73
CA PHE A 174 -1.83 -13.43 21.13
C PHE A 174 -0.31 -13.60 21.01
N TRP A 175 0.39 -12.57 20.56
CA TRP A 175 1.86 -12.56 20.48
C TRP A 175 2.47 -12.24 21.84
N GLY A 176 3.48 -12.97 22.31
CA GLY A 176 4.19 -12.68 23.56
C GLY A 176 5.37 -11.74 23.36
N GLU A 177 5.21 -10.44 23.65
CA GLU A 177 6.26 -9.45 23.49
C GLU A 177 7.37 -9.57 24.54
N ALA A 178 8.62 -9.46 24.10
CA ALA A 178 9.77 -9.75 24.94
C ALA A 178 9.85 -8.91 26.21
N ASP A 179 9.41 -7.65 26.13
CA ASP A 179 9.41 -6.72 27.27
C ASP A 179 8.50 -7.16 28.43
N TYR A 180 7.47 -7.95 28.14
CA TYR A 180 6.58 -8.51 29.16
C TYR A 180 7.00 -9.92 29.54
N TYR A 181 7.42 -10.75 28.59
CA TYR A 181 7.54 -12.19 28.79
C TYR A 181 8.98 -12.68 29.05
N ALA A 182 10.03 -12.08 28.49
CA ALA A 182 11.39 -12.65 28.51
C ALA A 182 11.94 -12.98 29.91
N ASP A 183 11.72 -12.08 30.88
CA ASP A 183 12.17 -12.22 32.27
C ASP A 183 10.96 -12.23 33.24
N SER A 184 9.94 -13.05 32.99
CA SER A 184 8.74 -13.16 33.83
C SER A 184 8.46 -14.58 34.33
N ASP A 185 7.40 -14.72 35.12
CA ASP A 185 6.80 -16.02 35.47
C ASP A 185 6.20 -16.79 34.27
N LYS A 186 6.24 -16.20 33.06
CA LYS A 186 5.71 -16.71 31.78
C LYS A 186 6.75 -16.69 30.65
N ALA A 187 8.03 -16.85 30.97
CA ALA A 187 9.12 -16.81 29.97
C ALA A 187 9.00 -17.87 28.87
N ASP A 188 8.18 -18.91 29.04
CA ASP A 188 7.85 -19.89 28.02
C ASP A 188 6.96 -19.34 26.90
N LEU A 189 6.27 -18.22 27.12
CA LEU A 189 5.44 -17.54 26.13
C LEU A 189 6.18 -16.41 25.40
N ASN A 190 7.45 -16.17 25.76
CA ASN A 190 8.27 -15.11 25.20
C ASN A 190 8.54 -15.30 23.70
N GLU A 191 8.22 -14.29 22.90
CA GLU A 191 8.37 -14.29 21.44
C GLU A 191 7.71 -15.50 20.78
N THR A 192 6.51 -15.85 21.26
CA THR A 192 5.68 -16.90 20.68
C THR A 192 4.24 -16.44 20.54
N CYS A 193 3.53 -17.01 19.57
CA CYS A 193 2.06 -16.95 19.53
C CYS A 193 1.49 -17.97 20.53
N PHE A 194 0.56 -17.55 21.39
CA PHE A 194 -0.07 -18.41 22.39
C PHE A 194 -1.59 -18.20 22.46
N GLU A 195 -2.29 -19.12 23.10
CA GLU A 195 -3.76 -19.02 23.29
C GLU A 195 -4.11 -17.83 24.17
N GLU A 196 -4.98 -16.98 23.65
CA GLU A 196 -5.50 -15.81 24.34
C GLU A 196 -6.34 -16.22 25.57
N SER A 197 -5.84 -15.88 26.76
CA SER A 197 -6.58 -16.11 28.00
C SER A 197 -6.05 -15.22 29.13
N VAL A 198 -6.92 -14.91 30.10
CA VAL A 198 -6.55 -14.19 31.33
C VAL A 198 -5.36 -14.87 32.03
N ALA A 199 -5.28 -16.21 31.98
CA ALA A 199 -4.21 -16.96 32.64
C ALA A 199 -2.84 -16.83 31.96
N ASN A 200 -2.81 -16.71 30.63
CA ASN A 200 -1.58 -16.50 29.85
C ASN A 200 -1.17 -15.03 29.83
N MET A 201 -2.13 -14.12 29.87
CA MET A 201 -1.93 -12.67 29.83
C MET A 201 -1.86 -12.02 31.21
N THR A 202 -1.86 -12.81 32.29
CA THR A 202 -1.45 -12.33 33.61
C THR A 202 0.02 -12.64 33.80
N VAL A 203 0.87 -11.61 33.84
CA VAL A 203 2.33 -11.72 33.91
C VAL A 203 2.84 -10.96 35.12
N ASP A 204 3.64 -11.61 35.96
CA ASP A 204 4.18 -11.09 37.22
C ASP A 204 3.08 -10.49 38.14
N GLY A 205 1.87 -11.03 38.06
CA GLY A 205 0.68 -10.58 38.80
C GLY A 205 -0.05 -9.35 38.22
N VAL A 206 0.35 -8.88 37.04
CA VAL A 206 -0.34 -7.82 36.28
C VAL A 206 -1.21 -8.45 35.21
N ASP A 207 -2.48 -8.05 35.14
CA ASP A 207 -3.46 -8.55 34.18
C ASP A 207 -3.49 -7.66 32.93
N TYR A 208 -3.08 -8.21 31.78
CA TYR A 208 -3.09 -7.55 30.47
C TYR A 208 -4.27 -7.99 29.58
N SER A 209 -5.23 -8.75 30.11
CA SER A 209 -6.33 -9.33 29.34
C SER A 209 -7.31 -8.32 28.72
N SER A 210 -7.16 -7.03 29.03
CA SER A 210 -7.89 -5.95 28.36
C SER A 210 -7.44 -5.71 26.92
N TRP A 211 -6.27 -6.22 26.51
CA TRP A 211 -5.85 -6.27 25.12
C TRP A 211 -6.48 -7.43 24.34
N MET A 212 -7.26 -8.29 25.01
CA MET A 212 -7.81 -9.47 24.36
C MET A 212 -8.93 -9.14 23.38
N SER A 213 -9.16 -10.04 22.42
CA SER A 213 -10.36 -10.07 21.59
C SER A 213 -11.59 -10.36 22.44
N SER A 214 -12.20 -9.31 22.99
CA SER A 214 -13.36 -9.50 23.88
C SER A 214 -14.27 -8.29 24.06
N ASP A 215 -13.84 -7.08 23.69
CA ASP A 215 -14.64 -5.86 23.86
C ASP A 215 -14.87 -5.13 22.54
N THR A 216 -16.11 -4.69 22.33
CA THR A 216 -16.42 -3.71 21.29
C THR A 216 -16.05 -2.33 21.81
N HIS A 217 -15.25 -1.62 21.06
CA HIS A 217 -14.82 -0.25 21.32
C HIS A 217 -15.54 0.70 20.37
N SER A 218 -15.25 2.00 20.48
CA SER A 218 -15.72 2.98 19.52
C SER A 218 -14.57 3.68 18.82
N TYR A 219 -14.80 4.20 17.62
CA TYR A 219 -13.86 5.06 16.93
C TYR A 219 -14.52 6.37 16.46
N GLU A 220 -13.67 7.38 16.30
CA GLU A 220 -13.99 8.60 15.56
C GLU A 220 -12.95 8.76 14.44
N TYR A 221 -13.43 9.02 13.23
CA TYR A 221 -12.58 9.26 12.07
C TYR A 221 -12.71 10.71 11.62
N ASN A 222 -11.60 11.45 11.63
CA ASN A 222 -11.53 12.79 11.12
C ASN A 222 -10.86 12.78 9.74
N SER A 223 -11.68 12.76 8.69
CA SER A 223 -11.22 12.75 7.29
C SER A 223 -10.48 14.02 6.86
N THR A 224 -10.66 15.12 7.58
CA THR A 224 -9.96 16.39 7.29
C THR A 224 -8.54 16.38 7.86
N GLU A 225 -8.37 15.82 9.06
CA GLU A 225 -7.06 15.70 9.71
C GLU A 225 -6.30 14.43 9.31
N GLY A 226 -6.99 13.44 8.71
CA GLY A 226 -6.41 12.14 8.41
C GLY A 226 -6.05 11.42 9.71
N SER A 227 -7.01 11.31 10.63
CA SER A 227 -6.78 10.70 11.94
C SER A 227 -7.93 9.80 12.40
N ILE A 228 -7.59 8.73 13.11
CA ILE A 228 -8.54 7.82 13.76
C ILE A 228 -8.27 7.91 15.27
N THR A 229 -9.32 8.11 16.05
CA THR A 229 -9.26 8.02 17.51
C THR A 229 -10.07 6.82 17.97
N LEU A 230 -9.40 5.86 18.60
CA LEU A 230 -10.02 4.71 19.23
C LEU A 230 -10.31 5.04 20.70
N THR A 231 -11.48 4.61 21.19
CA THR A 231 -11.93 4.84 22.57
C THR A 231 -12.41 3.55 23.19
N GLY A 232 -11.83 3.21 24.34
CA GLY A 232 -12.01 1.93 25.03
C GLY A 232 -10.68 1.47 25.60
N SER A 233 -10.71 0.92 26.82
CA SER A 233 -9.51 0.27 27.38
C SER A 233 -9.14 -0.91 26.50
N GLY A 234 -7.91 -0.94 25.98
CA GLY A 234 -7.45 -2.00 25.08
C GLY A 234 -7.62 -1.70 23.60
N ALA A 235 -8.28 -0.59 23.24
CA ALA A 235 -8.48 -0.22 21.85
C ALA A 235 -7.15 0.27 21.23
N TRP A 236 -6.59 -0.51 20.30
CA TRP A 236 -5.29 -0.24 19.70
C TRP A 236 -5.13 -0.81 18.31
N MET A 237 -4.20 -0.22 17.55
CA MET A 237 -3.73 -0.72 16.26
C MET A 237 -2.21 -0.68 16.24
N GLY A 238 -1.61 -1.77 15.79
CA GLY A 238 -0.17 -2.01 15.78
C GLY A 238 0.24 -2.92 16.93
N LEU A 239 1.52 -2.87 17.33
CA LEU A 239 2.01 -3.70 18.43
C LEU A 239 1.52 -3.16 19.78
N TYR A 240 0.88 -4.01 20.58
CA TYR A 240 0.30 -3.64 21.88
C TYR A 240 1.35 -3.26 22.95
N LYS A 241 2.66 -3.49 22.70
CA LYS A 241 3.77 -3.08 23.60
C LYS A 241 4.01 -1.58 23.67
N LEU A 242 3.35 -0.82 22.81
CA LEU A 242 3.54 0.61 22.68
C LEU A 242 2.45 1.31 23.49
N GLY A 243 2.75 1.63 24.75
CA GLY A 243 1.87 2.49 25.55
C GLY A 243 1.88 3.93 25.00
N THR A 244 0.86 4.73 25.32
CA THR A 244 0.75 6.12 24.83
C THR A 244 1.72 7.11 25.47
N THR A 245 2.45 6.70 26.51
CA THR A 245 3.35 7.60 27.25
C THR A 245 4.72 7.02 27.61
N GLU A 246 4.90 5.70 27.70
CA GLU A 246 6.19 5.06 28.07
C GLU A 246 6.39 3.68 27.38
N TYR A 247 7.59 3.44 26.83
CA TYR A 247 8.03 2.22 26.13
C TYR A 247 8.48 1.18 27.16
N ASN A 248 8.12 -0.08 26.94
CA ASN A 248 8.67 -1.23 27.66
C ASN A 248 8.49 -1.21 29.18
N ILE A 249 7.31 -0.78 29.65
CA ILE A 249 7.01 -0.85 31.09
C ILE A 249 6.02 -1.97 31.36
N LYS A 250 6.56 -3.06 31.93
CA LYS A 250 5.77 -4.01 32.72
C LYS A 250 4.94 -3.23 33.75
N GLY A 251 3.63 -3.41 33.74
CA GLY A 251 2.70 -2.74 34.65
C GLY A 251 1.89 -1.60 34.05
N VAL A 252 2.04 -1.31 32.74
CA VAL A 252 1.22 -0.32 32.05
C VAL A 252 -0.17 -0.88 31.77
N VAL A 253 -1.19 -0.11 32.15
CA VAL A 253 -2.59 -0.36 31.83
C VAL A 253 -2.88 0.25 30.45
N PRO A 254 -3.72 -0.38 29.59
CA PRO A 254 -4.05 0.19 28.30
C PRO A 254 -4.58 1.63 28.41
N PRO A 255 -4.27 2.49 27.42
CA PRO A 255 -4.87 3.80 27.34
C PRO A 255 -6.40 3.68 27.21
N ALA A 256 -7.12 4.62 27.81
CA ALA A 256 -8.58 4.69 27.65
C ALA A 256 -9.00 5.17 26.26
N SER A 257 -8.09 5.84 25.55
CA SER A 257 -8.25 6.29 24.17
C SER A 257 -6.88 6.56 23.54
N THR A 258 -6.77 6.29 22.24
CA THR A 258 -5.55 6.46 21.44
C THR A 258 -5.89 7.08 20.10
N SER A 259 -5.09 8.05 19.65
CA SER A 259 -5.23 8.66 18.33
C SER A 259 -4.05 8.29 17.44
N PHE A 260 -4.35 8.00 16.18
CA PHE A 260 -3.39 7.67 15.14
C PHE A 260 -3.58 8.60 13.94
N SER A 261 -2.49 8.91 13.26
CA SER A 261 -2.58 9.35 11.85
C SER A 261 -3.05 8.17 11.00
N ALA A 262 -3.93 8.45 10.05
CA ALA A 262 -4.61 7.47 9.22
C ALA A 262 -4.70 7.98 7.78
N THR A 263 -4.04 7.29 6.87
CA THR A 263 -4.15 7.54 5.42
C THR A 263 -4.81 6.34 4.76
N LEU A 264 -5.95 6.59 4.12
CA LEU A 264 -6.70 5.58 3.35
C LEU A 264 -6.40 5.77 1.87
N MET A 265 -6.13 4.70 1.15
CA MET A 265 -6.00 4.72 -0.29
C MET A 265 -6.90 3.63 -0.89
N ASP A 266 -7.73 4.08 -1.83
CA ASP A 266 -8.66 3.25 -2.59
C ASP A 266 -7.90 2.38 -3.59
N GLY A 267 -8.21 1.09 -3.57
CA GLY A 267 -7.62 0.05 -4.37
C GLY A 267 -8.31 -0.23 -5.71
N GLU A 268 -9.19 0.63 -6.25
CA GLU A 268 -9.96 0.35 -7.48
C GLU A 268 -9.18 -0.36 -8.62
N GLU A 269 -7.90 -0.04 -8.85
CA GLU A 269 -7.07 -0.72 -9.87
C GLU A 269 -6.38 -2.01 -9.37
N SER A 270 -6.09 -2.13 -8.07
CA SER A 270 -5.40 -3.28 -7.44
C SER A 270 -6.35 -4.32 -6.83
N GLY A 271 -7.62 -3.96 -6.58
CA GLY A 271 -8.59 -4.73 -5.81
C GLY A 271 -8.33 -4.76 -4.30
N VAL A 272 -7.41 -3.92 -3.81
CA VAL A 272 -6.94 -3.92 -2.41
C VAL A 272 -6.88 -2.51 -1.86
N ASP A 273 -7.74 -2.23 -0.88
CA ASP A 273 -7.69 -0.97 -0.14
C ASP A 273 -6.60 -1.03 0.92
N THR A 274 -5.97 0.12 1.16
CA THR A 274 -4.90 0.23 2.16
C THR A 274 -5.23 1.27 3.22
N LEU A 275 -4.89 0.95 4.47
CA LEU A 275 -4.98 1.83 5.62
C LEU A 275 -3.61 1.91 6.27
N HIS A 276 -2.97 3.07 6.15
CA HIS A 276 -1.73 3.37 6.81
C HIS A 276 -2.03 4.02 8.16
N VAL A 277 -1.69 3.33 9.24
CA VAL A 277 -1.84 3.84 10.61
C VAL A 277 -0.47 4.19 11.15
N GLY A 278 -0.27 5.44 11.56
CA GLY A 278 1.00 5.90 12.10
C GLY A 278 0.84 6.72 13.37
N PHE A 279 1.86 6.72 14.21
CA PHE A 279 1.92 7.56 15.40
C PHE A 279 3.36 7.88 15.79
N GLN A 280 3.54 8.98 16.50
CA GLN A 280 4.83 9.35 17.08
C GLN A 280 4.91 8.88 18.52
N TYR A 281 6.06 8.31 18.86
CA TYR A 281 6.37 7.88 20.20
C TYR A 281 7.87 8.07 20.46
N ASP A 282 8.23 8.76 21.55
CA ASP A 282 9.62 9.06 21.96
C ASP A 282 10.54 9.59 20.83
N GLY A 283 9.99 10.43 19.95
CA GLY A 283 10.72 11.00 18.80
C GLY A 283 10.95 10.00 17.65
N GLN A 284 10.33 8.84 17.70
CA GLN A 284 10.33 7.80 16.67
C GLN A 284 8.95 7.75 16.01
N TYR A 285 8.92 7.45 14.72
CA TYR A 285 7.70 7.29 13.96
C TYR A 285 7.44 5.80 13.73
N TRP A 286 6.27 5.35 14.20
CA TRP A 286 5.78 4.00 13.98
C TRP A 286 4.70 4.03 12.91
N LYS A 287 4.71 3.02 12.04
CA LYS A 287 3.68 2.84 11.03
C LYS A 287 3.33 1.38 10.87
N ALA A 288 2.05 1.11 10.68
CA ALA A 288 1.51 -0.15 10.24
C ALA A 288 0.69 0.06 8.95
N ILE A 289 0.81 -0.87 8.02
CA ILE A 289 0.07 -0.92 6.77
C ILE A 289 -0.91 -2.08 6.88
N TYR A 290 -2.18 -1.71 6.84
CA TYR A 290 -3.28 -2.65 6.78
C TYR A 290 -3.90 -2.68 5.40
N VAL A 291 -4.47 -3.82 5.06
CA VAL A 291 -5.12 -4.10 3.78
C VAL A 291 -6.52 -4.65 4.00
N SER A 292 -7.42 -4.32 3.07
CA SER A 292 -8.74 -4.93 2.96
C SER A 292 -8.93 -5.40 1.52
N TYR A 293 -9.17 -6.70 1.36
CA TYR A 293 -9.37 -7.33 0.06
C TYR A 293 -10.86 -7.37 -0.26
N GLU A 294 -11.26 -6.88 -1.43
CA GLU A 294 -12.66 -7.03 -1.89
C GLU A 294 -13.04 -8.51 -2.03
N ASN A 295 -12.09 -9.32 -2.49
CA ASN A 295 -12.19 -10.76 -2.61
C ASN A 295 -11.16 -11.43 -1.68
N PRO A 296 -11.59 -12.13 -0.63
CA PRO A 296 -10.69 -12.80 0.32
C PRO A 296 -9.74 -13.83 -0.31
N ALA A 297 -10.04 -14.34 -1.50
CA ALA A 297 -9.15 -15.27 -2.20
C ALA A 297 -7.88 -14.61 -2.77
N ASP A 298 -7.84 -13.27 -2.80
CA ASP A 298 -6.68 -12.50 -3.26
C ASP A 298 -5.71 -12.16 -2.11
N GLU A 299 -6.07 -12.50 -0.85
CA GLU A 299 -5.21 -12.36 0.32
C GLU A 299 -4.00 -13.32 0.20
N PRO A 300 -2.75 -12.83 0.22
CA PRO A 300 -1.57 -13.68 0.17
C PRO A 300 -1.53 -14.69 1.33
N ASP A 301 -0.90 -15.85 1.10
CA ASP A 301 -0.81 -16.89 2.12
C ASP A 301 -0.13 -16.39 3.40
N LEU A 302 -0.68 -16.78 4.55
CA LEU A 302 -0.04 -16.57 5.84
C LEU A 302 1.11 -17.56 5.98
N LEU A 303 2.35 -17.06 6.15
CA LEU A 303 3.46 -17.94 6.48
C LEU A 303 3.34 -18.35 7.95
N THR A 304 3.38 -19.64 8.23
CA THR A 304 3.15 -20.18 9.58
C THR A 304 4.42 -20.58 10.30
N GLU A 305 5.53 -20.70 9.59
CA GLU A 305 6.82 -21.11 10.14
C GLU A 305 7.91 -20.19 9.58
N ALA A 306 8.75 -19.68 10.47
CA ALA A 306 9.97 -18.98 10.07
C ALA A 306 10.94 -19.94 9.37
N PRO A 307 11.77 -19.44 8.44
CA PRO A 307 12.87 -20.24 7.91
C PRO A 307 13.72 -20.78 9.05
N VAL A 308 13.94 -22.10 9.08
CA VAL A 308 14.78 -22.72 10.11
C VAL A 308 16.23 -22.49 9.73
N PHE A 309 16.88 -21.53 10.39
CA PHE A 309 18.32 -21.35 10.25
C PHE A 309 19.08 -22.50 10.94
N GLY A 310 20.12 -23.00 10.29
CA GLY A 310 20.98 -24.09 10.77
C GLY A 310 20.62 -25.47 10.25
N GLU A 311 19.61 -25.60 9.37
CA GLU A 311 19.42 -26.83 8.59
C GLU A 311 20.47 -26.93 7.49
N ASP A 312 20.89 -28.17 7.20
CA ASP A 312 21.77 -28.55 6.10
C ASP A 312 20.89 -28.67 4.84
N LEU A 313 21.18 -27.88 3.80
CA LEU A 313 20.42 -27.92 2.56
C LEU A 313 20.90 -29.09 1.69
N ALA A 314 20.24 -29.30 0.56
CA ALA A 314 20.66 -30.34 -0.37
C ALA A 314 21.87 -29.88 -1.20
N ASP A 315 22.99 -30.58 -1.08
CA ASP A 315 24.20 -30.32 -1.87
C ASP A 315 23.99 -30.35 -3.39
N ILE A 316 24.63 -29.39 -4.07
CA ILE A 316 24.92 -29.43 -5.51
C ILE A 316 26.41 -29.22 -5.78
N SER A 317 26.93 -29.86 -6.82
CA SER A 317 28.33 -29.71 -7.25
C SER A 317 28.40 -29.25 -8.71
N PRO A 318 28.00 -28.01 -9.00
CA PRO A 318 27.99 -27.50 -10.35
C PRO A 318 29.41 -27.43 -10.91
N ALA A 319 29.57 -27.78 -12.18
CA ALA A 319 30.82 -27.56 -12.90
C ALA A 319 31.00 -26.09 -13.31
N THR A 320 29.89 -25.37 -13.50
CA THR A 320 29.83 -23.94 -13.79
C THR A 320 28.54 -23.37 -13.24
N MET A 321 28.55 -22.11 -12.82
CA MET A 321 27.33 -21.35 -12.52
C MET A 321 27.38 -20.00 -13.22
N SER A 322 26.25 -19.44 -13.61
CA SER A 322 26.25 -18.14 -14.29
C SER A 322 24.92 -17.40 -14.23
N HIS A 323 24.99 -16.08 -14.32
CA HIS A 323 23.83 -15.22 -14.48
C HIS A 323 24.17 -14.10 -15.48
N SER A 324 23.42 -13.99 -16.58
CA SER A 324 23.70 -12.97 -17.60
C SER A 324 23.17 -11.59 -17.21
N PHE A 325 22.10 -11.56 -16.41
CA PHE A 325 21.26 -10.41 -16.09
C PHE A 325 20.45 -9.83 -17.26
N ALA A 326 20.44 -10.49 -18.43
CA ALA A 326 19.65 -10.06 -19.58
C ALA A 326 18.15 -10.41 -19.44
N SER A 327 17.81 -11.41 -18.62
CA SER A 327 16.45 -11.87 -18.38
C SER A 327 16.34 -12.56 -17.03
N ALA A 328 15.13 -12.60 -16.45
CA ALA A 328 14.84 -13.26 -15.17
C ALA A 328 14.98 -14.79 -15.23
N THR A 329 15.10 -15.37 -16.43
CA THR A 329 15.22 -16.82 -16.64
C THR A 329 16.56 -17.22 -17.26
N ASP A 330 17.48 -16.27 -17.46
CA ASP A 330 18.78 -16.52 -18.09
C ASP A 330 19.88 -16.74 -17.05
N PHE A 331 19.71 -17.85 -16.32
CA PHE A 331 20.64 -18.30 -15.30
C PHE A 331 20.93 -19.79 -15.39
N VAL A 332 22.10 -20.17 -14.87
CA VAL A 332 22.53 -21.55 -14.68
C VAL A 332 22.81 -21.73 -13.19
N GLU A 333 21.94 -22.49 -12.54
CA GLU A 333 21.88 -22.78 -11.09
C GLU A 333 21.55 -21.58 -10.20
N LEU A 334 22.11 -20.38 -10.42
CA LEU A 334 21.93 -19.19 -9.57
C LEU A 334 20.74 -18.29 -10.01
N GLY A 335 19.68 -18.22 -9.22
CA GLY A 335 18.60 -17.22 -9.35
C GLY A 335 18.78 -16.00 -8.44
N ALA A 336 17.95 -14.98 -8.65
CA ALA A 336 17.90 -13.79 -7.79
C ALA A 336 16.89 -13.97 -6.65
N ILE A 337 17.20 -13.44 -5.46
CA ILE A 337 16.32 -13.48 -4.30
C ILE A 337 16.15 -12.07 -3.74
N ALA A 338 14.97 -11.78 -3.19
CA ALA A 338 14.62 -10.49 -2.61
C ALA A 338 15.65 -10.09 -1.52
N GLY A 339 16.25 -8.92 -1.70
CA GLY A 339 17.05 -8.21 -0.69
C GLY A 339 16.67 -6.72 -0.71
N ASN A 340 17.27 -5.92 0.17
CA ASN A 340 17.00 -4.46 0.24
C ASN A 340 17.37 -3.70 -1.05
N SER A 341 18.03 -4.36 -2.02
CA SER A 341 18.26 -3.84 -3.36
C SER A 341 18.20 -4.98 -4.38
N LEU A 342 17.38 -4.79 -5.41
CA LEU A 342 17.20 -5.78 -6.47
C LEU A 342 17.96 -5.35 -7.73
N ILE A 343 18.62 -6.31 -8.40
CA ILE A 343 19.11 -6.09 -9.77
C ILE A 343 17.92 -6.24 -10.72
N THR A 344 17.55 -5.13 -11.37
CA THR A 344 16.59 -5.16 -12.46
C THR A 344 17.24 -5.78 -13.68
N VAL A 345 16.80 -6.99 -14.04
CA VAL A 345 17.27 -7.69 -15.24
C VAL A 345 16.66 -7.10 -16.52
N GLY A 346 17.40 -7.15 -17.62
CA GLY A 346 16.87 -6.74 -18.93
C GLY A 346 16.95 -5.25 -19.26
N ALA A 347 17.76 -4.49 -18.53
CA ALA A 347 18.01 -3.08 -18.78
C ALA A 347 18.84 -2.85 -20.06
N ASP A 348 18.72 -1.66 -20.67
CA ASP A 348 19.60 -1.23 -21.77
C ASP A 348 21.05 -1.12 -21.29
N ASP A 349 22.00 -1.53 -22.14
CA ASP A 349 23.42 -1.32 -21.86
C ASP A 349 23.74 0.19 -21.84
N PRO A 350 24.37 0.70 -20.76
CA PRO A 350 24.62 2.13 -20.58
C PRO A 350 25.60 2.72 -21.60
N ALA A 351 26.45 1.91 -22.23
CA ALA A 351 27.40 2.33 -23.26
C ALA A 351 26.83 2.25 -24.69
N ASP A 352 25.91 1.31 -24.94
CA ASP A 352 25.25 1.11 -26.24
C ASP A 352 23.89 0.43 -26.06
N ALA A 353 22.80 1.21 -26.07
CA ALA A 353 21.44 0.70 -25.90
C ALA A 353 21.00 -0.33 -26.98
N SER A 354 21.76 -0.52 -28.05
CA SER A 354 21.51 -1.58 -29.05
C SER A 354 22.20 -2.91 -28.75
N ALA A 355 23.08 -2.95 -27.75
CA ALA A 355 23.79 -4.14 -27.31
C ALA A 355 22.88 -5.11 -26.53
N ALA A 356 23.47 -6.22 -26.08
CA ALA A 356 22.76 -7.18 -25.24
C ALA A 356 22.31 -6.51 -23.93
N LYS A 357 21.12 -6.91 -23.46
CA LYS A 357 20.55 -6.41 -22.21
C LYS A 357 21.42 -6.80 -21.00
N VAL A 358 21.36 -6.00 -19.95
CA VAL A 358 22.18 -6.12 -18.75
C VAL A 358 21.34 -6.00 -17.48
N GLY A 359 21.96 -6.22 -16.33
CA GLY A 359 21.37 -5.92 -15.03
C GLY A 359 21.62 -4.46 -14.66
N GLN A 360 20.59 -3.79 -14.16
CA GLN A 360 20.69 -2.48 -13.52
C GLN A 360 20.53 -2.64 -12.01
N PHE A 361 21.50 -2.14 -11.26
CA PHE A 361 21.51 -2.11 -9.81
C PHE A 361 21.34 -0.68 -9.35
N ASP A 362 20.14 -0.35 -8.89
CA ASP A 362 19.83 0.96 -8.33
C ASP A 362 19.98 0.92 -6.82
N ARG A 363 20.83 1.80 -6.30
CA ARG A 363 20.96 2.05 -4.87
C ARG A 363 20.15 3.25 -4.46
N VAL A 364 19.40 3.11 -3.37
CA VAL A 364 18.73 4.22 -2.70
C VAL A 364 19.51 4.65 -1.45
N ALA A 365 19.15 5.80 -0.87
CA ALA A 365 19.87 6.38 0.25
C ALA A 365 19.58 5.64 1.57
N GLU A 366 20.19 4.46 1.77
CA GLU A 366 20.03 3.64 2.96
C GLU A 366 21.36 2.97 3.37
N ASP A 367 21.48 2.66 4.66
CA ASP A 367 22.58 1.88 5.19
C ASP A 367 22.37 0.40 4.79
N TYR A 368 23.30 -0.15 4.01
CA TYR A 368 23.40 -1.57 3.60
C TYR A 368 22.45 -1.99 2.46
N GLN A 369 23.05 -2.10 1.27
CA GLN A 369 22.36 -2.49 0.04
C GLN A 369 23.22 -3.46 -0.76
N GLU A 370 22.73 -4.67 -0.94
CA GLU A 370 23.40 -5.69 -1.72
C GLU A 370 22.36 -6.49 -2.49
N ALA A 371 22.75 -6.93 -3.69
CA ALA A 371 21.97 -7.90 -4.43
C ALA A 371 22.40 -9.30 -4.01
N GLN A 372 21.44 -10.13 -3.63
CA GLN A 372 21.66 -11.50 -3.16
C GLN A 372 21.16 -12.50 -4.22
N LEU A 373 21.94 -13.54 -4.48
CA LEU A 373 21.65 -14.62 -5.42
C LEU A 373 21.87 -15.96 -4.72
N MET A 374 20.93 -16.90 -4.90
CA MET A 374 21.05 -18.29 -4.44
C MET A 374 20.57 -19.24 -5.54
N THR A 375 20.62 -20.54 -5.30
CA THR A 375 20.08 -21.48 -6.28
C THR A 375 18.57 -21.34 -6.46
N SER A 376 18.06 -21.67 -7.66
CA SER A 376 16.63 -21.61 -8.00
C SER A 376 16.14 -22.94 -8.60
N PRO A 377 14.91 -23.41 -8.32
CA PRO A 377 13.83 -22.72 -7.60
C PRO A 377 14.00 -22.65 -6.08
N ASP A 378 14.79 -23.55 -5.48
CA ASP A 378 15.01 -23.62 -4.04
C ASP A 378 16.50 -23.39 -3.72
N ALA A 379 16.80 -22.80 -2.57
CA ALA A 379 18.16 -22.67 -2.05
C ALA A 379 18.78 -24.05 -1.76
N LYS A 380 20.08 -24.17 -2.01
CA LYS A 380 20.87 -25.40 -1.92
C LYS A 380 22.30 -25.05 -1.58
N ASP A 381 22.97 -25.96 -0.89
CA ASP A 381 24.38 -25.84 -0.59
C ASP A 381 25.20 -26.09 -1.85
N ILE A 382 26.01 -25.10 -2.21
CA ILE A 382 26.86 -25.11 -3.39
C ILE A 382 28.25 -25.57 -2.97
N GLN A 383 28.68 -26.66 -3.58
CA GLN A 383 30.01 -27.21 -3.39
C GLN A 383 31.01 -26.46 -4.26
N PHE A 384 31.57 -25.37 -3.74
CA PHE A 384 32.52 -24.51 -4.46
C PHE A 384 33.88 -25.16 -4.71
N ASP A 385 34.16 -26.37 -4.21
CA ASP A 385 35.42 -27.09 -4.43
C ASP A 385 35.76 -27.34 -5.91
N ASN A 386 34.73 -27.48 -6.75
CA ASN A 386 34.91 -27.68 -8.19
C ASN A 386 35.07 -26.36 -8.97
N LEU A 387 34.87 -25.22 -8.32
CA LEU A 387 34.93 -23.90 -8.92
C LEU A 387 36.22 -23.21 -8.50
N THR A 388 36.93 -22.66 -9.48
CA THR A 388 38.25 -22.07 -9.29
C THR A 388 38.21 -20.56 -9.43
N THR A 389 37.35 -20.05 -10.30
CA THR A 389 37.29 -18.64 -10.63
C THR A 389 35.88 -18.10 -10.56
N ILE A 390 35.78 -16.83 -10.14
CA ILE A 390 34.56 -16.03 -10.27
C ILE A 390 34.89 -14.80 -11.12
N SER A 391 34.01 -14.47 -12.06
CA SER A 391 34.10 -13.26 -12.86
C SER A 391 32.76 -12.55 -12.99
N LEU A 392 32.82 -11.22 -13.08
CA LEU A 392 31.67 -10.33 -13.23
C LEU A 392 32.10 -9.10 -14.03
N GLU A 393 31.27 -8.62 -14.94
CA GLU A 393 31.46 -7.33 -15.58
C GLU A 393 30.60 -6.27 -14.91
N VAL A 394 31.20 -5.12 -14.59
CA VAL A 394 30.54 -4.00 -13.92
C VAL A 394 30.73 -2.72 -14.73
N TYR A 395 29.75 -1.82 -14.67
CA TYR A 395 29.83 -0.49 -15.25
C TYR A 395 29.41 0.53 -14.20
N LEU A 396 30.29 1.51 -13.97
CA LEU A 396 30.07 2.61 -13.03
C LEU A 396 29.89 3.92 -13.82
N PRO A 397 28.65 4.45 -13.92
CA PRO A 397 28.39 5.72 -14.59
C PRO A 397 29.03 6.91 -13.87
N SER A 398 29.71 7.80 -14.59
CA SER A 398 30.22 9.06 -14.03
C SER A 398 29.13 10.06 -13.65
N SER A 399 27.88 9.79 -14.04
CA SER A 399 26.70 10.55 -13.62
C SER A 399 26.35 10.37 -12.14
N ASN A 400 26.87 9.33 -11.48
CA ASN A 400 26.74 9.16 -10.03
C ASN A 400 27.61 10.17 -9.26
N ASP A 401 27.18 10.57 -8.06
CA ASP A 401 27.96 11.48 -7.20
C ASP A 401 28.92 10.71 -6.29
N TYR A 402 30.16 10.50 -6.77
CA TYR A 402 31.26 9.92 -6.00
C TYR A 402 32.02 10.94 -5.13
N SER A 403 31.56 12.19 -5.01
CA SER A 403 32.25 13.21 -4.21
C SER A 403 31.98 13.10 -2.71
N THR A 404 31.03 12.25 -2.34
CA THR A 404 30.54 12.09 -0.97
C THR A 404 30.87 10.70 -0.43
N THR A 405 29.86 9.90 -0.06
CA THR A 405 30.00 8.59 0.59
C THR A 405 29.92 7.44 -0.41
N LEU A 406 29.45 7.68 -1.64
CA LEU A 406 29.46 6.68 -2.70
C LEU A 406 30.90 6.45 -3.20
N THR A 407 31.31 5.18 -3.28
CA THR A 407 32.67 4.79 -3.65
C THR A 407 32.72 4.07 -5.00
N LYS A 408 33.93 3.94 -5.57
CA LYS A 408 34.16 3.14 -6.79
C LYS A 408 34.61 1.72 -6.44
N VAL A 409 34.03 1.17 -5.37
CA VAL A 409 34.35 -0.14 -4.85
C VAL A 409 33.28 -1.12 -5.28
N VAL A 410 33.73 -2.30 -5.73
CA VAL A 410 32.88 -3.48 -5.92
C VAL A 410 33.36 -4.56 -4.99
N GLU A 411 32.44 -5.09 -4.20
CA GLU A 411 32.64 -6.22 -3.32
C GLU A 411 31.71 -7.36 -3.74
N LEU A 412 32.29 -8.52 -3.99
CA LEU A 412 31.58 -9.77 -4.17
C LEU A 412 31.78 -10.62 -2.92
N GLY A 413 30.77 -11.37 -2.50
CA GLY A 413 30.96 -12.30 -1.41
C GLY A 413 30.16 -13.58 -1.55
N ILE A 414 30.68 -14.62 -0.91
CA ILE A 414 30.04 -15.94 -0.82
C ILE A 414 29.85 -16.24 0.66
N ALA A 415 28.64 -16.68 1.02
CA ALA A 415 28.22 -16.88 2.39
C ALA A 415 27.29 -18.09 2.52
N ASP A 416 27.07 -18.50 3.77
CA ASP A 416 26.10 -19.51 4.18
C ASP A 416 24.98 -18.79 4.94
N GLN A 417 23.90 -18.49 4.22
CA GLN A 417 22.74 -17.77 4.72
C GLN A 417 21.80 -18.69 5.50
N SER A 418 21.64 -19.94 5.07
CA SER A 418 20.78 -20.90 5.76
C SER A 418 21.32 -21.25 7.14
N ALA A 419 22.62 -21.18 7.41
CA ALA A 419 23.15 -21.41 8.75
C ALA A 419 22.75 -20.37 9.79
N THR A 420 22.69 -19.10 9.41
CA THR A 420 22.56 -18.00 10.37
C THR A 420 21.96 -16.76 9.74
N GLN A 421 21.12 -16.09 10.54
CA GLN A 421 20.59 -14.77 10.20
C GLN A 421 21.68 -13.71 10.05
N GLU A 422 22.85 -13.87 10.71
CA GLU A 422 23.99 -12.95 10.65
C GLU A 422 25.07 -13.39 9.65
N TRP A 423 24.69 -13.85 8.47
CA TRP A 423 25.61 -14.33 7.42
C TRP A 423 26.75 -13.33 7.11
N TRP A 424 26.52 -12.03 7.31
CA TRP A 424 27.51 -10.98 7.08
C TRP A 424 28.76 -11.09 7.98
N ASN A 425 28.66 -11.81 9.09
CA ASN A 425 29.79 -12.10 9.97
C ASN A 425 30.65 -13.28 9.45
N ALA A 426 30.18 -14.02 8.45
CA ALA A 426 30.73 -15.29 7.98
C ALA A 426 30.93 -15.34 6.44
N ILE A 427 31.57 -14.32 5.86
CA ILE A 427 31.71 -14.17 4.40
C ILE A 427 33.16 -14.28 3.93
N TYR A 428 33.40 -14.98 2.82
CA TYR A 428 34.57 -14.76 1.96
C TYR A 428 34.34 -13.61 0.98
N LYS A 429 35.19 -12.58 1.03
CA LYS A 429 35.04 -11.35 0.23
C LYS A 429 36.10 -11.20 -0.85
N TYR A 430 35.68 -10.65 -1.98
CA TYR A 430 36.52 -10.29 -3.13
C TYR A 430 36.27 -8.84 -3.49
N THR A 431 37.29 -7.99 -3.29
CA THR A 431 37.13 -6.54 -3.39
C THR A 431 38.01 -6.00 -4.51
N SER A 432 37.43 -5.14 -5.35
CA SER A 432 38.17 -4.25 -6.25
C SER A 432 37.80 -2.81 -5.95
N ASP A 433 38.80 -1.94 -5.96
CA ASP A 433 38.67 -0.50 -5.70
C ASP A 433 39.12 0.34 -6.91
N GLU A 434 38.82 1.63 -6.86
CA GLU A 434 39.23 2.63 -7.87
C GLU A 434 38.92 2.25 -9.33
N LEU A 435 37.75 1.66 -9.55
CA LEU A 435 37.32 1.24 -10.89
C LEU A 435 37.16 2.42 -11.85
N GLU A 436 37.47 2.17 -13.13
CA GLU A 436 37.26 3.14 -14.20
C GLU A 436 35.76 3.41 -14.43
N LEU A 437 35.43 4.68 -14.66
CA LEU A 437 34.05 5.11 -14.92
C LEU A 437 33.74 5.06 -16.42
N ASP A 438 32.45 4.97 -16.74
CA ASP A 438 31.90 4.99 -18.10
C ASP A 438 32.49 3.93 -19.05
N THR A 439 32.93 2.81 -18.50
CA THR A 439 33.39 1.64 -19.26
C THR A 439 33.03 0.37 -18.52
N TRP A 440 32.83 -0.70 -19.28
CA TRP A 440 32.72 -2.04 -18.72
C TRP A 440 34.08 -2.49 -18.20
N VAL A 441 34.13 -2.88 -16.93
CA VAL A 441 35.31 -3.43 -16.27
C VAL A 441 35.04 -4.89 -15.92
N THR A 442 35.91 -5.79 -16.39
CA THR A 442 35.84 -7.22 -16.04
C THR A 442 36.61 -7.45 -14.74
N LEU A 443 35.92 -7.90 -13.71
CA LEU A 443 36.49 -8.37 -12.45
C LEU A 443 36.67 -9.89 -12.53
N THR A 444 37.80 -10.39 -12.05
CA THR A 444 38.09 -11.83 -12.02
C THR A 444 38.91 -12.16 -10.79
N TYR A 445 38.45 -13.14 -10.02
CA TYR A 445 39.07 -13.56 -8.78
C TYR A 445 39.26 -15.08 -8.74
N GLN A 446 40.31 -15.52 -8.05
CA GLN A 446 40.46 -16.93 -7.68
C GLN A 446 39.69 -17.16 -6.38
N ILE A 447 38.80 -18.15 -6.35
CA ILE A 447 37.89 -18.40 -5.21
C ILE A 447 38.66 -18.87 -3.97
N ASP A 448 39.83 -19.48 -4.15
CA ASP A 448 40.69 -19.93 -3.05
C ASP A 448 41.56 -18.82 -2.44
N THR A 449 41.58 -17.62 -3.03
CA THR A 449 42.34 -16.47 -2.52
C THR A 449 41.44 -15.25 -2.33
N PRO A 450 40.54 -15.26 -1.33
CA PRO A 450 39.69 -14.11 -1.04
C PRO A 450 40.53 -12.92 -0.57
N THR A 451 40.05 -11.70 -0.85
CA THR A 451 40.66 -10.45 -0.39
C THR A 451 40.51 -10.29 1.13
N ALA A 452 39.40 -10.78 1.69
CA ALA A 452 39.19 -10.88 3.12
C ALA A 452 38.49 -12.19 3.48
N ALA A 453 38.95 -12.79 4.58
CA ALA A 453 38.36 -13.98 5.16
C ALA A 453 37.34 -13.61 6.25
N PRO A 454 36.45 -14.55 6.61
CA PRO A 454 35.52 -14.42 7.73
C PRO A 454 36.22 -14.09 9.05
N ALA A 455 35.47 -13.49 9.98
CA ALA A 455 35.98 -13.17 11.31
C ALA A 455 36.42 -14.45 12.08
N GLU A 456 37.42 -14.32 12.95
CA GLU A 456 37.88 -15.46 13.75
C GLU A 456 36.75 -15.97 14.66
N GLY A 457 36.44 -17.27 14.61
CA GLY A 457 35.36 -17.88 15.37
C GLY A 457 33.99 -17.84 14.69
N THR A 458 33.89 -17.21 13.51
CA THR A 458 32.77 -17.42 12.59
C THR A 458 33.19 -18.48 11.58
N SER A 459 32.38 -19.53 11.44
CA SER A 459 32.53 -20.43 10.31
C SER A 459 31.52 -19.95 9.29
N PRO A 460 31.92 -19.49 8.09
CA PRO A 460 31.22 -20.05 6.96
C PRO A 460 31.42 -21.54 7.14
N LYS A 461 30.35 -22.31 7.18
CA LYS A 461 30.52 -23.73 6.98
C LYS A 461 31.32 -23.89 5.67
N ASP A 462 32.17 -24.91 5.64
CA ASP A 462 33.22 -25.12 4.62
C ASP A 462 32.77 -24.74 3.19
N ARG A 463 33.66 -24.52 2.22
CA ARG A 463 33.30 -24.18 0.82
C ARG A 463 32.33 -25.18 0.16
N THR A 464 32.04 -26.28 0.82
CA THR A 464 31.04 -27.29 0.53
C THR A 464 29.60 -26.86 0.86
N ASP A 465 29.41 -25.89 1.74
CA ASP A 465 28.17 -25.66 2.50
C ASP A 465 27.78 -24.16 2.43
N LEU A 466 27.98 -23.56 1.25
CA LEU A 466 27.70 -22.16 0.98
C LEU A 466 26.51 -22.08 0.02
N ASP A 467 25.50 -21.28 0.31
CA ASP A 467 24.24 -21.25 -0.44
C ASP A 467 23.94 -19.87 -1.08
N MET A 468 24.72 -18.84 -0.73
CA MET A 468 24.47 -17.48 -1.16
C MET A 468 25.71 -16.81 -1.78
N PHE A 469 25.44 -16.04 -2.84
CA PHE A 469 26.34 -15.08 -3.43
C PHE A 469 25.74 -13.67 -3.33
N TYR A 470 26.53 -12.65 -2.96
CA TYR A 470 26.08 -11.26 -3.02
C TYR A 470 27.01 -10.35 -3.81
N ILE A 471 26.42 -9.26 -4.31
CA ILE A 471 27.08 -8.19 -5.04
C ILE A 471 26.80 -6.86 -4.34
N ASN A 472 27.86 -6.14 -3.98
CA ASN A 472 27.79 -4.79 -3.46
C ASN A 472 28.63 -3.85 -4.36
N ILE A 473 28.03 -2.79 -4.86
CA ILE A 473 28.67 -1.81 -5.77
C ILE A 473 28.43 -0.41 -5.25
N GLY A 474 29.47 0.35 -4.88
CA GLY A 474 29.28 1.70 -4.32
C GLY A 474 29.72 1.83 -2.86
N GLY A 475 30.10 0.74 -2.20
CA GLY A 475 30.53 0.72 -0.80
C GLY A 475 29.36 0.60 0.19
N ALA A 476 29.67 0.56 1.49
CA ALA A 476 28.69 0.49 2.58
C ALA A 476 28.59 1.84 3.32
N GLY A 477 27.45 2.10 3.97
CA GLY A 477 27.23 3.27 4.83
C GLY A 477 27.19 4.61 4.08
N HIS A 478 26.50 4.66 2.95
CA HIS A 478 26.35 5.87 2.14
C HIS A 478 24.90 6.40 2.15
N SER A 479 24.74 7.71 2.05
CA SER A 479 23.45 8.39 2.07
C SER A 479 23.04 8.96 0.71
N VAL A 480 23.74 8.56 -0.35
CA VAL A 480 23.54 9.05 -1.71
C VAL A 480 23.19 7.89 -2.62
N ALA A 481 22.13 8.06 -3.42
CA ALA A 481 21.69 7.09 -4.41
C ALA A 481 22.68 6.99 -5.59
N GLY A 482 22.68 5.85 -6.27
CA GLY A 482 23.51 5.64 -7.46
C GLY A 482 22.99 4.50 -8.31
N THR A 483 23.16 4.62 -9.62
CA THR A 483 22.78 3.57 -10.57
C THR A 483 24.03 2.90 -11.12
N PHE A 484 24.06 1.58 -11.10
CA PHE A 484 25.17 0.76 -11.56
C PHE A 484 24.68 -0.32 -12.50
N TYR A 485 25.56 -0.92 -13.29
CA TYR A 485 25.18 -2.00 -14.18
C TYR A 485 26.12 -3.19 -14.04
N VAL A 486 25.55 -4.38 -14.22
CA VAL A 486 26.26 -5.66 -14.11
C VAL A 486 25.87 -6.57 -15.25
N ARG A 487 26.80 -7.43 -15.68
CA ARG A 487 26.51 -8.52 -16.62
C ARG A 487 27.52 -9.65 -16.49
N ASN A 488 27.20 -10.78 -17.11
CA ASN A 488 28.14 -11.89 -17.32
C ASN A 488 28.77 -12.44 -16.03
N LEU A 489 27.98 -12.63 -14.97
CA LEU A 489 28.45 -13.34 -13.78
C LEU A 489 28.74 -14.80 -14.14
N LYS A 490 29.93 -15.29 -13.80
CA LYS A 490 30.33 -16.68 -14.04
C LYS A 490 31.20 -17.23 -12.93
N PHE A 491 30.95 -18.48 -12.61
CA PHE A 491 31.80 -19.35 -11.80
C PHE A 491 32.28 -20.51 -12.69
N GLU A 492 33.59 -20.73 -12.75
CA GLU A 492 34.26 -21.73 -13.60
C GLU A 492 35.32 -22.55 -12.87
#